data_AF-A0A1X7I2H6-F1
#
_entry.id   AF-A0A1X7I2H6-F1
#
_cell.length_a   1.000
_cell.length_b   1.000
_cell.length_c   1.000
_cell.angle_alpha   90.00
_cell.angle_beta   90.00
_cell.angle_gamma   90.00
#
_symmetry.space_group_name_H-M   'P 1'
#
loop_
_entity.id
_entity.type
_entity.pdbx_description
1 polymer ?
#
loop_
_entity_poly.entity_id
_entity_poly.type
_entity_poly.pdbx_seq_one_letter_code
_entity_poly.pdbx_strand_id
1 'polypeptide(L)'
;MKIRYKTFLFSVVATLFLACTEKELPTTITIKNVLDRERSMETVELTKDMLTVEDLSAVGIRNKETNTLQIVQTVDNDGDGDLDMILFQPRIAPNGESQFEVVTVKPGENPSAPELCYSRFVPERTDDYTWENNKVAFRVYGPTAQKMVEDKVAGGTLSSGVDAWLKRVDYPIIDKWYKEELSGISSYHKDTGEGLDDFHVGASRGVGGIAAKVDTTFYYSKNYTQWRTITTGPIRTSFYLEYEAWDANGKTIMESRLISLDLGQNLSKFNINLEGVDDIYAGLTLHEKDGVVSGNTEKGWVSYWQPHGDSELGMAILAPRDSFIDFEKYDVPTKDLSNAYAHLKVKNKEVTYYAGFGWKKSGQFNSKADWEQYLNALSEQIEHPLEVTVTP
;
A
#
# COMPACT_ATOMS: atom_id res chain seq x y z
N MET A 1 57.76 28.48 -82.69
CA MET A 1 56.74 27.62 -82.05
C MET A 1 56.75 27.93 -80.55
N LYS A 2 55.80 28.74 -80.05
CA LYS A 2 55.75 29.16 -78.62
C LYS A 2 54.79 28.24 -77.87
N ILE A 3 55.29 27.49 -76.89
CA ILE A 3 54.50 26.62 -76.02
C ILE A 3 54.05 27.45 -74.80
N ARG A 4 52.74 27.57 -74.59
CA ARG A 4 52.12 28.17 -73.40
C ARG A 4 51.70 27.05 -72.44
N TYR A 5 52.25 27.05 -71.23
CA TYR A 5 51.74 26.23 -70.13
C TYR A 5 50.60 26.98 -69.44
N LYS A 6 49.44 26.33 -69.29
CA LYS A 6 48.33 26.80 -68.44
C LYS A 6 48.37 25.98 -67.14
N THR A 7 48.63 26.65 -66.03
CA THR A 7 48.53 26.07 -64.68
C THR A 7 47.08 26.14 -64.23
N PHE A 8 46.47 24.99 -63.91
CA PHE A 8 45.11 24.92 -63.34
C PHE A 8 45.23 24.79 -61.82
N LEU A 9 44.74 25.79 -61.08
CA LEU A 9 44.75 25.81 -59.62
C LEU A 9 43.43 25.20 -59.13
N PHE A 10 43.47 23.99 -58.59
CA PHE A 10 42.32 23.35 -57.95
C PHE A 10 42.22 23.85 -56.51
N SER A 11 41.21 24.68 -56.20
CA SER A 11 40.87 25.07 -54.83
C SER A 11 39.98 23.98 -54.23
N VAL A 12 40.51 23.22 -53.27
CA VAL A 12 39.74 22.27 -52.46
C VAL A 12 39.13 23.05 -51.31
N VAL A 13 37.82 23.28 -51.39
CA VAL A 13 37.02 23.82 -50.28
C VAL A 13 36.67 22.64 -49.37
N ALA A 14 37.31 22.57 -48.21
CA ALA A 14 36.98 21.62 -47.16
C ALA A 14 35.78 22.16 -46.36
N THR A 15 34.57 21.68 -46.67
CA THR A 15 33.38 21.87 -45.83
C THR A 15 33.46 20.94 -44.62
N LEU A 16 33.81 21.50 -43.47
CA LEU A 16 33.67 20.86 -42.16
C LEU A 16 32.18 20.77 -41.80
N PHE A 17 31.61 19.57 -41.88
CA PHE A 17 30.33 19.26 -41.27
C PHE A 17 30.53 19.15 -39.75
N LEU A 18 30.26 20.22 -39.02
CA LEU A 18 30.03 20.16 -37.57
C LEU A 18 28.68 19.48 -37.35
N ALA A 19 28.71 18.18 -37.09
CA ALA A 19 27.58 17.48 -36.51
C ALA A 19 27.43 17.96 -35.05
N CYS A 20 26.57 18.95 -34.83
CA CYS A 20 25.99 19.15 -33.50
C CYS A 20 25.10 17.94 -33.23
N THR A 21 25.61 16.96 -32.49
CA THR A 21 24.74 16.08 -31.72
C THR A 21 24.05 16.96 -30.68
N GLU A 22 22.77 17.27 -30.89
CA GLU A 22 21.92 17.76 -29.81
C GLU A 22 22.03 16.73 -28.69
N LYS A 23 22.66 17.15 -27.59
CA LYS A 23 22.79 16.32 -26.41
C LYS A 23 21.41 16.32 -25.78
N GLU A 24 20.64 15.26 -25.99
CA GLU A 24 19.35 15.09 -25.32
C GLU A 24 19.57 15.32 -23.82
N LEU A 25 18.82 16.28 -23.28
CA LEU A 25 18.84 16.56 -21.86
C LEU A 25 18.18 15.37 -21.15
N PRO A 26 18.71 14.95 -19.99
CA PRO A 26 18.05 13.90 -19.23
C PRO A 26 16.72 14.41 -18.68
N THR A 27 15.68 13.59 -18.82
CA THR A 27 14.35 13.84 -18.24
C THR A 27 14.50 14.22 -16.77
N THR A 28 13.97 15.38 -16.40
CA THR A 28 13.99 15.91 -15.02
C THR A 28 12.64 15.67 -14.35
N ILE A 29 12.68 15.18 -13.11
CA ILE A 29 11.52 15.02 -12.22
C ILE A 29 11.64 16.09 -11.13
N THR A 30 10.65 16.96 -11.02
CA THR A 30 10.53 17.95 -9.94
C THR A 30 9.45 17.50 -8.97
N ILE A 31 9.81 17.45 -7.69
CA ILE A 31 8.92 17.02 -6.61
C ILE A 31 8.79 18.14 -5.61
N LYS A 32 7.56 18.60 -5.39
CA LYS A 32 7.24 19.69 -4.48
C LYS A 32 6.33 19.25 -3.35
N ASN A 33 6.71 19.65 -2.14
CA ASN A 33 5.94 19.42 -0.93
C ASN A 33 5.29 20.74 -0.49
N VAL A 34 3.96 20.80 -0.55
CA VAL A 34 3.19 21.99 -0.16
C VAL A 34 2.87 22.05 1.33
N LEU A 35 3.18 21.00 2.10
CA LEU A 35 2.92 20.96 3.53
C LEU A 35 4.13 21.46 4.33
N ASP A 36 3.86 22.11 5.46
CA ASP A 36 4.86 22.53 6.44
C ASP A 36 5.34 21.38 7.34
N ARG A 37 5.69 20.25 6.72
CA ARG A 37 6.27 19.07 7.38
C ARG A 37 7.13 18.32 6.38
N GLU A 38 8.19 17.65 6.84
CA GLU A 38 9.02 16.83 5.97
C GLU A 38 8.22 15.63 5.43
N ARG A 39 8.45 15.27 4.16
CA ARG A 39 7.92 14.06 3.53
C ARG A 39 9.12 13.16 3.17
N SER A 40 9.25 12.02 3.83
CA SER A 40 10.38 11.09 3.65
C SER A 40 9.98 9.62 3.50
N MET A 41 8.69 9.31 3.67
CA MET A 41 8.12 7.95 3.59
C MET A 41 6.91 7.90 2.65
N GLU A 42 6.75 8.90 1.79
CA GLU A 42 5.75 8.89 0.74
C GLU A 42 6.37 8.40 -0.55
N THR A 43 5.68 7.46 -1.18
CA THR A 43 6.12 6.82 -2.42
C THR A 43 5.68 7.67 -3.60
N VAL A 44 6.64 8.03 -4.44
CA VAL A 44 6.39 8.60 -5.76
C VAL A 44 6.34 7.48 -6.77
N GLU A 45 5.29 7.49 -7.59
CA GLU A 45 4.97 6.51 -8.62
C GLU A 45 5.14 7.16 -9.99
N LEU A 46 5.98 6.58 -10.85
CA LEU A 46 6.25 7.10 -12.19
C LEU A 46 6.11 5.97 -13.21
N THR A 47 5.34 6.20 -14.27
CA THR A 47 5.21 5.22 -15.37
C THR A 47 6.31 5.40 -16.41
N LYS A 48 6.56 4.36 -17.21
CA LYS A 48 7.47 4.44 -18.36
C LYS A 48 7.12 5.59 -19.32
N ASP A 49 5.81 5.81 -19.55
CA ASP A 49 5.29 6.92 -20.38
C ASP A 49 5.59 8.29 -19.79
N MET A 50 5.43 8.48 -18.47
CA MET A 50 5.78 9.73 -17.80
C MET A 50 7.25 10.07 -17.97
N LEU A 51 8.12 9.05 -17.89
CA LEU A 51 9.57 9.22 -18.00
C LEU A 51 10.07 9.26 -19.44
N THR A 52 9.19 8.98 -20.40
CA THR A 52 9.53 8.89 -21.84
C THR A 52 10.62 7.85 -22.10
N VAL A 53 10.55 6.71 -21.41
CA VAL A 53 11.49 5.58 -21.55
C VAL A 53 10.73 4.33 -22.02
N GLU A 54 11.40 3.48 -22.79
CA GLU A 54 10.79 2.22 -23.28
C GLU A 54 10.87 1.09 -22.24
N ASP A 55 11.93 1.09 -21.41
CA ASP A 55 12.22 0.03 -20.44
C ASP A 55 12.72 0.63 -19.13
N LEU A 56 12.16 0.16 -18.01
CA LEU A 56 12.54 0.59 -16.65
C LEU A 56 13.68 -0.24 -16.05
N SER A 57 14.09 -1.35 -16.67
CA SER A 57 15.11 -2.28 -16.13
C SER A 57 16.49 -1.64 -15.96
N ALA A 58 16.79 -0.62 -16.77
CA ALA A 58 18.04 0.14 -16.77
C ALA A 58 17.86 1.60 -16.32
N VAL A 59 16.76 1.92 -15.62
CA VAL A 59 16.47 3.27 -15.15
C VAL A 59 16.94 3.47 -13.72
N GLY A 60 17.68 4.56 -13.49
CA GLY A 60 17.98 5.10 -12.18
C GLY A 60 17.39 6.49 -12.01
N ILE A 61 17.09 6.85 -10.77
CA ILE A 61 16.65 8.19 -10.39
C ILE A 61 17.76 8.81 -9.56
N ARG A 62 18.36 9.91 -10.02
CA ARG A 62 19.46 10.58 -9.31
C ARG A 62 19.01 11.94 -8.80
N ASN A 63 19.26 12.23 -7.52
CA ASN A 63 19.02 13.56 -6.98
C ASN A 63 20.05 14.55 -7.55
N LYS A 64 19.60 15.67 -8.12
CA LYS A 64 20.47 16.64 -8.81
C LYS A 64 21.32 17.48 -7.87
N GLU A 65 20.91 17.64 -6.61
CA GLU A 65 21.65 18.42 -5.60
C GLU A 65 22.77 17.59 -4.97
N THR A 66 22.47 16.35 -4.58
CA THR A 66 23.42 15.47 -3.89
C THR A 66 24.23 14.60 -4.84
N ASN A 67 23.81 14.50 -6.11
CA ASN A 67 24.38 13.59 -7.11
C ASN A 67 24.33 12.11 -6.70
N THR A 68 23.34 11.72 -5.87
CA THR A 68 23.17 10.34 -5.38
C THR A 68 22.00 9.64 -6.06
N LEU A 69 22.20 8.39 -6.48
CA LEU A 69 21.12 7.52 -6.93
C LEU A 69 20.18 7.20 -5.77
N GLN A 70 18.88 7.14 -6.06
CA GLN A 70 17.84 6.74 -5.13
C GLN A 70 17.67 5.21 -5.12
N ILE A 71 17.20 4.67 -3.99
CA ILE A 71 16.64 3.33 -3.97
C ILE A 71 15.36 3.37 -4.81
N VAL A 72 15.25 2.46 -5.76
CA VAL A 72 14.09 2.33 -6.63
C VAL A 72 13.52 0.92 -6.57
N GLN A 73 12.24 0.78 -6.86
CA GLN A 73 11.58 -0.50 -7.06
C GLN A 73 10.73 -0.41 -8.31
N THR A 74 10.96 -1.29 -9.28
CA THR A 74 10.12 -1.38 -10.49
C THR A 74 9.01 -2.41 -10.28
N VAL A 75 7.85 -2.17 -10.88
CA VAL A 75 6.63 -2.96 -10.70
C VAL A 75 6.01 -3.26 -12.05
N ASP A 76 5.70 -4.54 -12.26
CA ASP A 76 4.83 -5.07 -13.32
C ASP A 76 3.43 -5.25 -12.68
N ASN A 77 2.48 -4.38 -13.03
CA ASN A 77 1.17 -4.34 -12.36
C ASN A 77 0.19 -5.35 -12.93
N ASP A 78 0.25 -5.61 -14.24
CA ASP A 78 -0.69 -6.49 -14.92
C ASP A 78 -0.17 -7.93 -15.10
N GLY A 79 1.12 -8.17 -14.86
CA GLY A 79 1.76 -9.47 -14.92
C GLY A 79 2.11 -9.91 -16.34
N ASP A 80 2.23 -9.00 -17.29
CA ASP A 80 2.59 -9.31 -18.68
C ASP A 80 4.09 -9.53 -18.90
N GLY A 81 4.92 -9.24 -17.88
CA GLY A 81 6.36 -9.37 -17.88
C GLY A 81 7.11 -8.07 -18.21
N ASP A 82 6.42 -7.01 -18.61
CA ASP A 82 6.97 -5.68 -18.81
C ASP A 82 6.83 -4.83 -17.54
N LEU A 83 7.85 -4.03 -17.22
CA LEU A 83 7.81 -3.15 -16.06
C LEU A 83 7.01 -1.88 -16.39
N ASP A 84 5.94 -1.63 -15.65
CA ASP A 84 5.03 -0.50 -15.89
C ASP A 84 5.44 0.76 -15.14
N MET A 85 5.96 0.58 -13.93
CA MET A 85 6.11 1.65 -12.96
C MET A 85 7.44 1.54 -12.22
N ILE A 86 8.03 2.69 -11.88
CA ILE A 86 9.17 2.81 -10.97
C ILE A 86 8.75 3.62 -9.74
N LEU A 87 9.10 3.11 -8.57
CA LEU A 87 8.81 3.65 -7.25
C LEU A 87 10.08 4.18 -6.61
N PHE A 88 9.99 5.29 -5.88
CA PHE A 88 11.01 5.74 -4.93
C PHE A 88 10.40 6.61 -3.83
N GLN A 89 11.10 6.75 -2.71
CA GLN A 89 10.66 7.56 -1.57
C GLN A 89 11.64 8.73 -1.36
N PRO A 90 11.40 9.91 -1.96
CA PRO A 90 12.27 11.06 -1.79
C PRO A 90 12.11 11.68 -0.41
N ARG A 91 13.18 12.31 0.09
CA ARG A 91 13.12 13.21 1.25
C ARG A 91 12.94 14.65 0.77
N ILE A 92 11.75 15.21 0.98
CA ILE A 92 11.40 16.58 0.61
C ILE A 92 11.15 17.40 1.88
N ALA A 93 11.86 18.52 2.00
CA ALA A 93 11.74 19.43 3.14
C ALA A 93 10.33 20.07 3.24
N PRO A 94 9.93 20.58 4.43
CA PRO A 94 8.70 21.38 4.57
C PRO A 94 8.65 22.53 3.56
N ASN A 95 7.52 22.70 2.86
CA ASN A 95 7.34 23.73 1.83
C ASN A 95 8.45 23.74 0.75
N GLY A 96 9.14 22.60 0.58
CA GLY A 96 10.34 22.48 -0.23
C GLY A 96 10.08 21.88 -1.60
N GLU A 97 11.12 21.94 -2.43
CA GLU A 97 11.17 21.32 -3.74
C GLU A 97 12.51 20.61 -3.89
N SER A 98 12.53 19.49 -4.61
CA SER A 98 13.77 18.82 -5.01
C SER A 98 13.66 18.32 -6.44
N GLN A 99 14.78 18.34 -7.15
CA GLN A 99 14.85 17.86 -8.52
C GLN A 99 15.69 16.60 -8.63
N PHE A 100 15.23 15.71 -9.50
CA PHE A 100 15.86 14.44 -9.83
C PHE A 100 16.03 14.34 -11.35
N GLU A 101 17.03 13.59 -11.79
CA GLU A 101 17.24 13.25 -13.20
C GLU A 101 17.04 11.75 -13.41
N VAL A 102 16.39 11.40 -14.52
CA VAL A 102 16.32 10.04 -15.04
C VAL A 102 17.64 9.73 -15.72
N VAL A 103 18.29 8.65 -15.31
CA VAL A 103 19.60 8.24 -15.83
C VAL A 103 19.59 6.78 -16.22
N THR A 104 20.33 6.44 -17.28
CA THR A 104 20.60 5.04 -17.59
C THR A 104 21.65 4.50 -16.64
N VAL A 105 21.38 3.36 -16.02
CA VAL A 105 22.27 2.68 -15.08
C VAL A 105 22.62 1.28 -15.58
N LYS A 106 23.78 0.77 -15.17
CA LYS A 106 24.15 -0.63 -15.40
C LYS A 106 23.41 -1.55 -14.41
N PRO A 107 23.23 -2.85 -14.73
CA PRO A 107 22.70 -3.81 -13.77
C PRO A 107 23.49 -3.77 -12.45
N GLY A 108 22.78 -3.56 -11.34
CA GLY A 108 23.35 -3.47 -10.00
C GLY A 108 23.98 -2.12 -9.61
N GLU A 109 23.87 -1.08 -10.45
CA GLU A 109 24.37 0.26 -10.12
C GLU A 109 23.38 1.05 -9.24
N ASN A 110 22.08 0.78 -9.34
CA ASN A 110 21.12 1.32 -8.39
C ASN A 110 21.41 0.81 -6.97
N PRO A 111 21.33 1.67 -5.93
CA PRO A 111 21.47 1.24 -4.55
C PRO A 111 20.46 0.15 -4.18
N SER A 112 20.92 -0.86 -3.44
CA SER A 112 20.05 -1.90 -2.89
C SER A 112 19.63 -1.58 -1.46
N ALA A 113 18.48 -2.11 -1.06
CA ALA A 113 17.98 -2.06 0.31
C ALA A 113 17.31 -3.40 0.66
N PRO A 114 17.18 -3.75 1.95
CA PRO A 114 16.47 -4.95 2.37
C PRO A 114 15.01 -4.92 1.89
N GLU A 115 14.50 -6.08 1.49
CA GLU A 115 13.08 -6.26 1.15
C GLU A 115 12.27 -6.34 2.44
N LEU A 116 11.83 -5.18 2.91
CA LEU A 116 11.03 -5.08 4.13
C LEU A 116 9.54 -5.12 3.85
N CYS A 117 9.10 -4.80 2.63
CA CYS A 117 7.71 -4.87 2.23
C CYS A 117 7.45 -6.21 1.54
N TYR A 118 6.77 -7.10 2.24
CA TYR A 118 6.64 -8.50 1.85
C TYR A 118 5.18 -8.94 1.88
N SER A 119 4.78 -9.78 0.93
CA SER A 119 3.48 -10.47 0.97
C SER A 119 3.59 -11.83 0.33
N ARG A 120 2.73 -12.76 0.75
CA ARG A 120 2.63 -14.08 0.14
C ARG A 120 1.29 -14.76 0.40
N PHE A 121 1.00 -15.71 -0.47
CA PHE A 121 0.02 -16.76 -0.23
C PHE A 121 0.60 -17.82 0.74
N VAL A 122 -0.25 -18.34 1.63
CA VAL A 122 0.12 -19.28 2.70
C VAL A 122 -0.75 -20.55 2.63
N PRO A 123 -0.48 -21.44 1.66
CA PRO A 123 -1.24 -22.68 1.49
C PRO A 123 -1.05 -23.66 2.66
N GLU A 124 0.10 -23.60 3.35
CA GLU A 124 0.43 -24.52 4.43
C GLU A 124 -0.40 -24.32 5.72
N ARG A 125 -1.16 -23.22 5.82
CA ARG A 125 -2.11 -22.94 6.90
C ARG A 125 -3.52 -23.36 6.47
N THR A 126 -4.22 -22.47 5.78
CA THR A 126 -5.59 -22.63 5.28
C THR A 126 -5.85 -21.63 4.14
N ASP A 127 -4.86 -21.46 3.26
CA ASP A 127 -4.85 -20.48 2.18
C ASP A 127 -4.93 -19.03 2.69
N ASP A 128 -4.20 -18.66 3.75
CA ASP A 128 -4.15 -17.24 4.13
C ASP A 128 -3.44 -16.43 3.02
N TYR A 129 -3.77 -15.14 2.92
CA TYR A 129 -2.92 -14.18 2.22
C TYR A 129 -2.40 -13.17 3.23
N THR A 130 -1.08 -13.01 3.31
CA THR A 130 -0.42 -12.22 4.36
C THR A 130 0.50 -11.16 3.77
N TRP A 131 0.63 -10.03 4.47
CA TRP A 131 1.50 -8.95 4.06
C TRP A 131 2.02 -8.14 5.24
N GLU A 132 3.21 -7.55 5.09
CA GLU A 132 3.86 -6.77 6.13
C GLU A 132 4.83 -5.73 5.55
N ASN A 133 5.21 -4.78 6.40
CA ASN A 133 6.37 -3.92 6.20
C ASN A 133 7.18 -3.81 7.51
N ASN A 134 8.05 -2.82 7.61
CA ASN A 134 8.83 -2.53 8.81
C ASN A 134 8.03 -1.96 10.01
N LYS A 135 6.70 -1.86 9.92
CA LYS A 135 5.81 -1.28 10.93
C LYS A 135 4.73 -2.23 11.41
N VAL A 136 4.10 -2.95 10.49
CA VAL A 136 2.86 -3.71 10.71
C VAL A 136 2.83 -4.98 9.86
N ALA A 137 2.00 -5.95 10.27
CA ALA A 137 1.74 -7.18 9.54
C ALA A 137 0.24 -7.54 9.62
N PHE A 138 -0.26 -8.22 8.59
CA PHE A 138 -1.68 -8.53 8.46
C PHE A 138 -1.89 -9.89 7.77
N ARG A 139 -3.11 -10.43 7.92
CA ARG A 139 -3.63 -11.52 7.07
C ARG A 139 -5.09 -11.34 6.70
N VAL A 140 -5.48 -12.00 5.62
CA VAL A 140 -6.87 -12.36 5.31
C VAL A 140 -6.98 -13.86 5.08
N TYR A 141 -8.18 -14.40 5.28
CA TYR A 141 -8.45 -15.83 5.21
C TYR A 141 -8.87 -16.23 3.80
N GLY A 142 -8.44 -17.41 3.32
CA GLY A 142 -8.71 -17.83 1.94
C GLY A 142 -9.63 -19.05 1.77
N PRO A 143 -9.64 -19.64 0.56
CA PRO A 143 -10.63 -20.62 0.14
C PRO A 143 -10.69 -21.89 1.00
N THR A 144 -9.53 -22.45 1.39
CA THR A 144 -9.50 -23.64 2.26
C THR A 144 -10.13 -23.35 3.63
N ALA A 145 -9.86 -22.19 4.23
CA ALA A 145 -10.49 -21.80 5.49
C ALA A 145 -12.02 -21.71 5.37
N GLN A 146 -12.54 -21.11 4.30
CA GLN A 146 -13.97 -21.06 4.02
C GLN A 146 -14.57 -22.47 3.87
N LYS A 147 -13.95 -23.30 3.02
CA LYS A 147 -14.40 -24.68 2.76
C LYS A 147 -14.49 -25.48 4.06
N MET A 148 -13.49 -25.38 4.93
CA MET A 148 -13.48 -26.06 6.22
C MET A 148 -14.69 -25.66 7.07
N VAL A 149 -15.04 -24.38 7.14
CA VAL A 149 -16.22 -23.92 7.89
C VAL A 149 -17.52 -24.47 7.29
N GLU A 150 -17.66 -24.41 5.96
CA GLU A 150 -18.84 -24.92 5.24
C GLU A 150 -19.02 -26.44 5.40
N ASP A 151 -17.91 -27.19 5.41
CA ASP A 151 -17.85 -28.63 5.62
C ASP A 151 -17.87 -29.02 7.12
N LYS A 152 -17.96 -28.04 8.04
CA LYS A 152 -17.95 -28.21 9.50
C LYS A 152 -16.68 -28.88 10.05
N VAL A 153 -15.55 -28.63 9.41
CA VAL A 153 -14.21 -29.01 9.85
C VAL A 153 -13.63 -27.90 10.73
N ALA A 154 -13.13 -28.26 11.91
CA ALA A 154 -12.53 -27.30 12.83
C ALA A 154 -11.23 -26.69 12.27
N GLY A 155 -10.96 -25.43 12.61
CA GLY A 155 -9.71 -24.73 12.26
C GLY A 155 -9.82 -23.75 11.10
N GLY A 156 -10.95 -23.74 10.36
CA GLY A 156 -11.22 -22.72 9.35
C GLY A 156 -11.85 -21.45 9.94
N THR A 157 -11.62 -20.33 9.27
CA THR A 157 -12.24 -19.03 9.54
C THR A 157 -13.01 -18.55 8.30
N LEU A 158 -14.29 -18.26 8.47
CA LEU A 158 -15.16 -17.69 7.43
C LEU A 158 -15.29 -16.18 7.68
N SER A 159 -14.52 -15.36 6.96
CA SER A 159 -14.51 -13.92 7.14
C SER A 159 -13.85 -13.19 5.96
N SER A 160 -14.37 -12.01 5.64
CA SER A 160 -13.70 -11.05 4.73
C SER A 160 -13.03 -9.88 5.47
N GLY A 161 -12.94 -10.00 6.80
CA GLY A 161 -12.23 -9.08 7.68
C GLY A 161 -10.70 -9.24 7.62
N VAL A 162 -10.01 -8.17 7.99
CA VAL A 162 -8.54 -8.10 7.99
C VAL A 162 -8.02 -8.33 9.40
N ASP A 163 -7.12 -9.28 9.54
CA ASP A 163 -6.48 -9.63 10.81
C ASP A 163 -5.18 -8.85 10.98
N ALA A 164 -4.96 -8.28 12.17
CA ALA A 164 -3.79 -7.46 12.49
C ALA A 164 -2.80 -8.25 13.37
N TRP A 165 -1.63 -8.56 12.82
CA TRP A 165 -0.56 -9.21 13.57
C TRP A 165 0.28 -8.16 14.29
N LEU A 166 0.21 -8.13 15.62
CA LEU A 166 0.84 -7.09 16.44
C LEU A 166 2.36 -7.28 16.45
N LYS A 167 3.01 -6.57 15.53
CA LYS A 167 4.46 -6.58 15.31
C LYS A 167 5.14 -5.40 16.00
N ARG A 168 6.36 -5.60 16.53
CA ARG A 168 7.21 -4.55 17.11
C ARG A 168 8.67 -4.53 16.65
N VAL A 169 9.02 -5.37 15.68
CA VAL A 169 10.33 -5.37 15.02
C VAL A 169 10.23 -4.74 13.63
N ASP A 170 11.35 -4.33 13.06
CA ASP A 170 11.41 -3.64 11.76
C ASP A 170 11.75 -4.56 10.57
N TYR A 171 12.04 -5.83 10.81
CA TYR A 171 12.29 -6.85 9.79
C TYR A 171 11.06 -7.76 9.54
N PRO A 172 10.95 -8.43 8.38
CA PRO A 172 9.85 -9.34 8.07
C PRO A 172 9.74 -10.53 9.07
N ILE A 173 8.52 -10.85 9.49
CA ILE A 173 8.22 -11.93 10.45
C ILE A 173 7.34 -13.05 9.89
N ILE A 174 6.66 -12.85 8.75
CA ILE A 174 5.62 -13.77 8.24
C ILE A 174 6.18 -15.19 8.07
N ASP A 175 7.27 -15.35 7.33
CA ASP A 175 7.85 -16.67 7.06
C ASP A 175 8.32 -17.37 8.32
N LYS A 176 8.96 -16.62 9.21
CA LYS A 176 9.45 -17.13 10.48
C LYS A 176 8.30 -17.61 11.35
N TRP A 177 7.28 -16.77 11.54
CA TRP A 177 6.14 -17.07 12.39
C TRP A 177 5.38 -18.30 11.90
N TYR A 178 5.02 -18.37 10.62
CA TYR A 178 4.35 -19.55 10.08
C TYR A 178 5.20 -20.82 10.20
N LYS A 179 6.51 -20.74 9.90
CA LYS A 179 7.42 -21.88 10.03
C LYS A 179 7.51 -22.38 11.47
N GLU A 180 7.63 -21.48 12.44
CA GLU A 180 7.75 -21.83 13.86
C GLU A 180 6.46 -22.45 14.41
N GLU A 181 5.29 -21.88 14.08
CA GLU A 181 4.00 -22.44 14.48
C GLU A 181 3.80 -23.85 13.92
N LEU A 182 4.00 -24.03 12.61
CA LEU A 182 3.74 -25.30 11.94
C LEU A 182 4.75 -26.40 12.32
N SER A 183 5.94 -26.01 12.76
CA SER A 183 6.94 -26.95 13.30
C SER A 183 6.76 -27.24 14.80
N GLY A 184 5.88 -26.52 15.49
CA GLY A 184 5.68 -26.62 16.93
C GLY A 184 6.85 -26.10 17.77
N ILE A 185 7.80 -25.37 17.16
CA ILE A 185 8.96 -24.80 17.85
C ILE A 185 8.53 -23.65 18.77
N SER A 186 7.66 -22.79 18.26
CA SER A 186 7.08 -21.65 18.97
C SER A 186 5.68 -21.40 18.43
N SER A 187 4.90 -20.59 19.13
CA SER A 187 3.62 -20.13 18.61
C SER A 187 3.64 -18.62 18.48
N TYR A 188 3.26 -18.12 17.30
CA TYR A 188 3.14 -16.67 17.09
C TYR A 188 1.99 -16.07 17.91
N HIS A 189 1.16 -16.87 18.57
CA HIS A 189 0.18 -16.40 19.57
C HIS A 189 0.82 -16.03 20.92
N LYS A 190 2.15 -16.14 21.05
CA LYS A 190 2.90 -15.76 22.25
C LYS A 190 3.99 -14.77 21.87
N ASP A 191 4.04 -13.65 22.59
CA ASP A 191 5.08 -12.65 22.39
C ASP A 191 6.44 -13.14 22.90
N THR A 192 7.33 -13.49 21.98
CA THR A 192 8.71 -13.93 22.26
C THR A 192 9.76 -12.85 22.01
N GLY A 193 9.34 -11.60 21.76
CA GLY A 193 10.23 -10.47 21.47
C GLY A 193 9.86 -9.71 20.20
N GLU A 194 9.23 -10.37 19.23
CA GLU A 194 8.90 -9.78 17.92
C GLU A 194 7.51 -9.17 17.85
N GLY A 195 6.60 -9.59 18.73
CA GLY A 195 5.18 -9.37 18.60
C GLY A 195 4.39 -10.66 18.78
N LEU A 196 3.07 -10.61 18.53
CA LEU A 196 2.17 -11.75 18.56
C LEU A 196 0.91 -11.54 17.72
N ASP A 197 0.22 -12.63 17.41
CA ASP A 197 -1.15 -12.66 16.92
C ASP A 197 -2.12 -12.96 18.08
N ASP A 198 -2.66 -11.93 18.71
CA ASP A 198 -3.74 -12.04 19.70
C ASP A 198 -5.01 -11.30 19.24
N PHE A 199 -5.11 -11.06 17.93
CA PHE A 199 -6.19 -10.30 17.31
C PHE A 199 -7.31 -11.24 16.85
N HIS A 200 -8.52 -11.07 17.37
CA HIS A 200 -9.65 -11.93 17.04
C HIS A 200 -10.61 -11.26 16.05
N VAL A 201 -10.53 -11.66 14.78
CA VAL A 201 -11.44 -11.16 13.75
C VAL A 201 -12.83 -11.78 13.87
N GLY A 202 -12.93 -13.11 13.90
CA GLY A 202 -14.21 -13.82 13.82
C GLY A 202 -15.05 -13.34 12.61
N ALA A 203 -16.35 -13.09 12.83
CA ALA A 203 -17.26 -12.59 11.80
C ALA A 203 -17.18 -11.06 11.58
N SER A 204 -16.34 -10.35 12.34
CA SER A 204 -16.20 -8.90 12.27
C SER A 204 -15.57 -8.46 10.94
N ARG A 205 -15.37 -7.14 10.78
CA ARG A 205 -14.57 -6.60 9.67
C ARG A 205 -13.08 -6.52 9.97
N GLY A 206 -12.64 -6.91 11.17
CA GLY A 206 -11.25 -6.83 11.57
C GLY A 206 -10.74 -5.39 11.45
N VAL A 207 -9.68 -5.15 10.68
CA VAL A 207 -9.11 -3.82 10.41
C VAL A 207 -9.31 -3.43 8.95
N GLY A 208 -10.53 -3.05 8.59
CA GLY A 208 -10.84 -2.50 7.27
C GLY A 208 -11.45 -3.48 6.27
N GLY A 209 -11.99 -4.62 6.70
CA GLY A 209 -12.92 -5.38 5.87
C GLY A 209 -14.19 -4.58 5.58
N ILE A 210 -14.85 -4.83 4.45
CA ILE A 210 -16.03 -4.06 4.04
C ILE A 210 -17.34 -4.79 4.34
N ALA A 211 -18.41 -4.01 4.38
CA ALA A 211 -19.79 -4.46 4.39
C ALA A 211 -20.64 -3.58 3.47
N ALA A 212 -21.77 -4.11 3.01
CA ALA A 212 -22.85 -3.31 2.43
C ALA A 212 -23.99 -3.23 3.46
N LYS A 213 -24.62 -2.06 3.57
CA LYS A 213 -25.76 -1.86 4.46
C LYS A 213 -27.03 -1.73 3.62
N VAL A 214 -28.04 -2.52 3.95
CA VAL A 214 -29.40 -2.35 3.42
C VAL A 214 -30.33 -2.16 4.61
N ASP A 215 -30.99 -1.00 4.64
CA ASP A 215 -31.74 -0.49 5.79
C ASP A 215 -30.86 -0.44 7.06
N THR A 216 -31.05 -1.40 7.96
CA THR A 216 -30.33 -1.51 9.23
C THR A 216 -29.37 -2.69 9.26
N THR A 217 -29.35 -3.54 8.23
CA THR A 217 -28.63 -4.81 8.22
C THR A 217 -27.35 -4.68 7.40
N PHE A 218 -26.25 -5.18 7.97
CA PHE A 218 -24.98 -5.29 7.27
C PHE A 218 -24.83 -6.68 6.65
N TYR A 219 -24.33 -6.70 5.42
CA TYR A 219 -24.08 -7.87 4.60
C TYR A 219 -22.60 -7.90 4.24
N TYR A 220 -22.08 -9.11 4.04
CA TYR A 220 -20.65 -9.38 4.01
C TYR A 220 -20.30 -10.36 2.90
N SER A 221 -19.17 -10.14 2.24
CA SER A 221 -18.48 -11.20 1.50
C SER A 221 -17.94 -12.28 2.44
N LYS A 222 -17.67 -13.46 1.87
CA LYS A 222 -16.91 -14.54 2.49
C LYS A 222 -15.41 -14.35 2.23
N ASN A 223 -14.63 -15.42 2.23
CA ASN A 223 -13.19 -15.35 1.99
C ASN A 223 -12.92 -14.98 0.52
N TYR A 224 -11.70 -14.53 0.22
CA TYR A 224 -11.30 -14.32 -1.18
C TYR A 224 -11.26 -15.67 -1.91
N THR A 225 -11.48 -15.65 -3.23
CA THR A 225 -11.48 -16.83 -4.10
C THR A 225 -10.27 -16.89 -5.03
N GLN A 226 -9.72 -15.74 -5.41
CA GLN A 226 -8.51 -15.66 -6.23
C GLN A 226 -7.55 -14.62 -5.67
N TRP A 227 -6.27 -14.80 -5.96
CA TRP A 227 -5.21 -13.92 -5.52
C TRP A 227 -4.12 -13.81 -6.59
N ARG A 228 -3.38 -12.69 -6.57
CA ARG A 228 -2.16 -12.51 -7.34
C ARG A 228 -1.22 -11.57 -6.59
N THR A 229 -0.02 -12.05 -6.25
CA THR A 229 1.05 -11.16 -5.78
C THR A 229 1.51 -10.31 -6.97
N ILE A 230 1.57 -8.99 -6.78
CA ILE A 230 2.00 -8.05 -7.82
C ILE A 230 3.47 -7.70 -7.57
N THR A 231 3.81 -7.29 -6.35
CA THR A 231 5.19 -6.94 -6.02
C THR A 231 5.50 -7.18 -4.55
N THR A 232 6.75 -7.49 -4.27
CA THR A 232 7.42 -7.40 -2.97
C THR A 232 8.72 -6.66 -3.19
N GLY A 233 9.23 -5.95 -2.18
CA GLY A 233 10.45 -5.19 -2.39
C GLY A 233 10.82 -4.24 -1.25
N PRO A 234 11.80 -3.37 -1.50
CA PRO A 234 12.29 -2.44 -0.50
C PRO A 234 11.32 -1.30 -0.19
N ILE A 235 10.39 -0.95 -1.09
CA ILE A 235 9.50 0.22 -0.97
C ILE A 235 8.04 -0.18 -0.81
N ARG A 236 7.57 -1.19 -1.53
CA ARG A 236 6.15 -1.57 -1.56
C ARG A 236 5.97 -3.07 -1.66
N THR A 237 4.94 -3.57 -1.00
CA THR A 237 4.29 -4.82 -1.37
C THR A 237 2.90 -4.51 -1.88
N SER A 238 2.45 -5.21 -2.93
CA SER A 238 1.07 -5.11 -3.40
C SER A 238 0.58 -6.40 -4.01
N PHE A 239 -0.73 -6.58 -3.97
CA PHE A 239 -1.39 -7.79 -4.39
C PHE A 239 -2.86 -7.55 -4.70
N TYR A 240 -3.42 -8.43 -5.52
CA TYR A 240 -4.81 -8.43 -5.91
C TYR A 240 -5.54 -9.60 -5.26
N LEU A 241 -6.78 -9.35 -4.82
CA LEU A 241 -7.72 -10.36 -4.34
C LEU A 241 -9.06 -10.21 -5.06
N GLU A 242 -9.67 -11.33 -5.42
CA GLU A 242 -11.03 -11.38 -5.95
C GLU A 242 -11.94 -12.17 -5.01
N TYR A 243 -13.19 -11.73 -4.88
CA TYR A 243 -14.19 -12.38 -4.05
C TYR A 243 -15.33 -12.91 -4.92
N GLU A 244 -15.96 -14.00 -4.46
CA GLU A 244 -17.20 -14.48 -5.08
C GLU A 244 -18.29 -13.42 -4.97
N ALA A 245 -19.14 -13.31 -6.01
CA ALA A 245 -20.31 -12.43 -5.95
C ALA A 245 -21.20 -12.80 -4.75
N TRP A 246 -21.64 -11.80 -3.99
CA TRP A 246 -22.38 -12.00 -2.75
C TRP A 246 -23.66 -11.16 -2.71
N ASP A 247 -24.62 -11.61 -1.92
CA ASP A 247 -25.95 -10.99 -1.86
C ASP A 247 -26.07 -10.03 -0.66
N ALA A 248 -26.54 -8.82 -0.93
CA ALA A 248 -27.00 -7.86 0.06
C ALA A 248 -28.48 -7.57 -0.15
N ASN A 249 -29.34 -8.42 0.42
CA ASN A 249 -30.80 -8.30 0.36
C ASN A 249 -31.35 -8.26 -1.08
N GLY A 250 -30.93 -9.20 -1.93
CA GLY A 250 -31.32 -9.28 -3.33
C GLY A 250 -30.47 -8.40 -4.28
N LYS A 251 -29.52 -7.62 -3.75
CA LYS A 251 -28.52 -6.92 -4.56
C LYS A 251 -27.26 -7.78 -4.65
N THR A 252 -26.93 -8.24 -5.86
CA THR A 252 -25.67 -8.91 -6.13
C THR A 252 -24.53 -7.90 -6.15
N ILE A 253 -23.52 -8.12 -5.32
CA ILE A 253 -22.30 -7.31 -5.24
C ILE A 253 -21.14 -8.11 -5.80
N MET A 254 -20.37 -7.48 -6.69
CA MET A 254 -19.10 -8.01 -7.20
C MET A 254 -17.97 -7.16 -6.63
N GLU A 255 -16.91 -7.81 -6.16
CA GLU A 255 -15.85 -7.16 -5.40
C GLU A 255 -14.47 -7.71 -5.76
N SER A 256 -13.52 -6.82 -6.00
CA SER A 256 -12.09 -7.13 -5.96
C SER A 256 -11.30 -6.04 -5.26
N ARG A 257 -10.12 -6.40 -4.76
CA ARG A 257 -9.27 -5.52 -3.95
C ARG A 257 -7.85 -5.52 -4.50
N LEU A 258 -7.33 -4.36 -4.83
CA LEU A 258 -5.90 -4.10 -4.97
C LEU A 258 -5.41 -3.49 -3.65
N ILE A 259 -4.53 -4.21 -2.96
CA ILE A 259 -4.02 -3.80 -1.65
C ILE A 259 -2.52 -3.54 -1.78
N SER A 260 -2.07 -2.40 -1.23
CA SER A 260 -0.64 -2.10 -1.11
C SER A 260 -0.26 -1.68 0.30
N LEU A 261 0.98 -1.97 0.67
CA LEU A 261 1.60 -1.50 1.90
C LEU A 261 3.01 -1.00 1.59
N ASP A 262 3.23 0.27 1.89
CA ASP A 262 4.49 0.97 1.60
C ASP A 262 5.38 0.98 2.83
N LEU A 263 6.69 1.05 2.61
CA LEU A 263 7.70 1.15 3.64
C LEU A 263 7.38 2.36 4.54
N GLY A 264 7.41 2.12 5.85
CA GLY A 264 7.21 3.16 6.87
C GLY A 264 5.76 3.46 7.21
N GLN A 265 4.78 2.86 6.51
CA GLN A 265 3.34 3.12 6.74
C GLN A 265 2.71 2.13 7.74
N ASN A 266 1.80 2.61 8.58
CA ASN A 266 1.01 1.75 9.49
C ASN A 266 -0.32 1.30 8.88
N LEU A 267 -0.74 1.92 7.77
CA LEU A 267 -2.00 1.62 7.08
C LEU A 267 -1.70 1.11 5.67
N SER A 268 -2.36 0.03 5.30
CA SER A 268 -2.42 -0.44 3.91
C SER A 268 -3.43 0.38 3.12
N LYS A 269 -3.12 0.68 1.87
CA LYS A 269 -4.06 1.27 0.91
C LYS A 269 -4.90 0.15 0.31
N PHE A 270 -6.21 0.29 0.43
CA PHE A 270 -7.23 -0.57 -0.15
C PHE A 270 -7.87 0.19 -1.31
N ASN A 271 -7.66 -0.30 -2.53
CA ASN A 271 -8.38 0.14 -3.71
C ASN A 271 -9.36 -0.97 -4.10
N ILE A 272 -10.66 -0.72 -3.89
CA ILE A 272 -11.70 -1.73 -4.05
C ILE A 272 -12.50 -1.41 -5.31
N ASN A 273 -12.59 -2.37 -6.21
CA ASN A 273 -13.55 -2.32 -7.32
C ASN A 273 -14.86 -2.98 -6.88
N LEU A 274 -15.98 -2.30 -7.11
CA LEU A 274 -17.31 -2.68 -6.62
C LEU A 274 -18.39 -2.43 -7.68
N GLU A 275 -19.23 -3.45 -7.89
CA GLU A 275 -20.49 -3.31 -8.62
C GLU A 275 -21.69 -3.67 -7.72
N GLY A 276 -22.86 -3.07 -7.99
CA GLY A 276 -24.10 -3.39 -7.27
C GLY A 276 -24.36 -2.60 -5.99
N VAL A 277 -23.47 -1.68 -5.61
CA VAL A 277 -23.59 -0.84 -4.41
C VAL A 277 -22.99 0.56 -4.63
N ASP A 278 -23.64 1.58 -4.06
CA ASP A 278 -23.19 2.98 -4.16
C ASP A 278 -22.35 3.44 -2.95
N ASP A 279 -22.55 2.81 -1.79
CA ASP A 279 -21.84 3.10 -0.54
C ASP A 279 -21.44 1.80 0.17
N ILE A 280 -20.25 1.80 0.77
CA ILE A 280 -19.76 0.67 1.57
C ILE A 280 -19.34 1.13 2.97
N TYR A 281 -19.18 0.14 3.84
CA TYR A 281 -18.91 0.33 5.25
C TYR A 281 -17.66 -0.44 5.63
N ALA A 282 -16.51 0.21 5.60
CA ALA A 282 -15.26 -0.38 6.06
C ALA A 282 -15.28 -0.40 7.60
N GLY A 283 -15.00 -1.54 8.22
CA GLY A 283 -15.21 -1.73 9.66
C GLY A 283 -13.94 -2.00 10.47
N LEU A 284 -13.95 -1.49 11.70
CA LEU A 284 -13.01 -1.81 12.77
C LEU A 284 -13.73 -2.66 13.82
N THR A 285 -13.26 -3.87 14.09
CA THR A 285 -13.80 -4.71 15.16
C THR A 285 -13.72 -4.00 16.51
N LEU A 286 -14.77 -4.13 17.32
CA LEU A 286 -14.78 -3.54 18.68
C LEU A 286 -14.31 -4.51 19.77
N HIS A 287 -13.91 -5.74 19.43
CA HIS A 287 -13.54 -6.81 20.39
C HIS A 287 -14.43 -6.83 21.65
N GLU A 288 -13.85 -6.58 22.84
CA GLU A 288 -14.49 -6.54 24.16
C GLU A 288 -15.34 -5.28 24.40
N LYS A 289 -15.30 -4.30 23.50
CA LYS A 289 -16.07 -3.04 23.50
C LYS A 289 -15.71 -2.09 24.65
N ASP A 290 -14.52 -2.24 25.19
CA ASP A 290 -13.97 -1.46 26.32
C ASP A 290 -13.07 -0.29 25.87
N GLY A 291 -12.87 -0.13 24.56
CA GLY A 291 -12.17 1.00 23.97
C GLY A 291 -13.07 2.20 23.64
N VAL A 292 -12.46 3.16 22.95
CA VAL A 292 -13.09 4.43 22.54
C VAL A 292 -13.10 4.54 21.03
N VAL A 293 -14.30 4.67 20.46
CA VAL A 293 -14.47 5.06 19.06
C VAL A 293 -14.38 6.58 18.97
N SER A 294 -13.51 7.08 18.11
CA SER A 294 -13.34 8.49 17.80
C SER A 294 -13.22 8.66 16.29
N GLY A 295 -13.50 9.86 15.78
CA GLY A 295 -13.38 10.13 14.36
C GLY A 295 -13.37 11.62 14.08
N ASN A 296 -13.00 11.94 12.85
CA ASN A 296 -13.01 13.29 12.33
C ASN A 296 -13.45 13.23 10.86
N THR A 297 -14.70 13.59 10.59
CA THR A 297 -15.27 13.58 9.24
C THR A 297 -14.62 14.62 8.34
N GLU A 298 -14.25 15.80 8.86
CA GLU A 298 -13.50 16.81 8.11
C GLU A 298 -12.11 16.34 7.70
N LYS A 299 -11.54 15.35 8.39
CA LYS A 299 -10.25 14.73 8.06
C LYS A 299 -10.40 13.29 7.53
N GLY A 300 -11.62 12.85 7.28
CA GLY A 300 -11.90 11.56 6.65
C GLY A 300 -11.36 10.34 7.40
N TRP A 301 -11.40 10.31 8.74
CA TRP A 301 -10.97 9.12 9.49
C TRP A 301 -11.87 8.77 10.67
N VAL A 302 -11.92 7.47 10.97
CA VAL A 302 -12.47 6.87 12.20
C VAL A 302 -11.41 5.97 12.82
N SER A 303 -11.36 5.94 14.15
CA SER A 303 -10.41 5.18 14.95
C SER A 303 -11.12 4.46 16.08
N TYR A 304 -10.57 3.32 16.48
CA TYR A 304 -10.93 2.64 17.71
C TYR A 304 -9.66 2.37 18.52
N TRP A 305 -9.58 2.90 19.74
CA TRP A 305 -8.44 2.73 20.65
C TRP A 305 -8.88 1.99 21.90
N GLN A 306 -8.26 0.85 22.19
CA GLN A 306 -8.66 -0.03 23.28
C GLN A 306 -7.46 -0.53 24.10
N PRO A 307 -7.69 -0.90 25.37
CA PRO A 307 -6.82 -1.86 26.05
C PRO A 307 -6.76 -3.16 25.24
N HIS A 308 -5.58 -3.76 25.09
CA HIS A 308 -5.43 -5.03 24.38
C HIS A 308 -4.25 -5.81 24.95
N GLY A 309 -4.51 -6.98 25.51
CA GLY A 309 -3.52 -7.76 26.25
C GLY A 309 -2.92 -6.98 27.43
N ASP A 310 -1.59 -6.89 27.47
CA ASP A 310 -0.84 -6.10 28.46
C ASP A 310 -0.52 -4.66 27.99
N SER A 311 -1.20 -4.19 26.93
CA SER A 311 -0.90 -2.94 26.24
C SER A 311 -2.17 -2.24 25.73
N GLU A 312 -2.02 -1.40 24.71
CA GLU A 312 -3.11 -0.68 24.04
C GLU A 312 -2.94 -0.79 22.51
N LEU A 313 -4.06 -0.87 21.81
CA LEU A 313 -4.14 -1.00 20.36
C LEU A 313 -5.05 0.10 19.78
N GLY A 314 -4.51 0.85 18.83
CA GLY A 314 -5.27 1.77 17.99
C GLY A 314 -5.46 1.19 16.60
N MET A 315 -6.68 1.18 16.10
CA MET A 315 -7.00 0.83 14.71
C MET A 315 -7.65 2.03 14.04
N ALA A 316 -7.47 2.17 12.73
CA ALA A 316 -8.09 3.26 11.98
C ALA A 316 -8.49 2.86 10.58
N ILE A 317 -9.51 3.56 10.09
CA ILE A 317 -9.84 3.67 8.68
C ILE A 317 -9.79 5.15 8.32
N LEU A 318 -9.13 5.45 7.22
CA LEU A 318 -8.98 6.80 6.69
C LEU A 318 -9.26 6.77 5.19
N ALA A 319 -9.97 7.76 4.65
CA ALA A 319 -10.20 7.87 3.21
C ALA A 319 -10.13 9.33 2.77
N PRO A 320 -9.93 9.60 1.45
CA PRO A 320 -10.06 10.95 0.90
C PRO A 320 -11.40 11.58 1.30
N ARG A 321 -11.39 12.88 1.65
CA ARG A 321 -12.55 13.64 2.15
C ARG A 321 -13.75 13.56 1.24
N ASP A 322 -13.53 13.48 -0.07
CA ASP A 322 -14.59 13.42 -1.06
C ASP A 322 -15.29 12.06 -1.12
N SER A 323 -14.71 11.02 -0.52
CA SER A 323 -15.24 9.65 -0.42
C SER A 323 -15.73 9.30 1.00
N PHE A 324 -15.19 9.95 2.04
CA PHE A 324 -15.59 9.72 3.42
C PHE A 324 -16.88 10.48 3.76
N ILE A 325 -17.97 9.75 4.00
CA ILE A 325 -19.29 10.34 4.27
C ILE A 325 -19.46 10.64 5.76
N ASP A 326 -19.32 9.61 6.59
CA ASP A 326 -19.55 9.67 8.04
C ASP A 326 -18.92 8.42 8.70
N PHE A 327 -19.09 8.26 10.02
CA PHE A 327 -18.79 7.02 10.71
C PHE A 327 -19.82 6.71 11.80
N GLU A 328 -19.98 5.43 12.15
CA GLU A 328 -20.87 5.03 13.24
C GLU A 328 -20.26 3.93 14.11
N LYS A 329 -20.60 3.95 15.40
CA LYS A 329 -20.42 2.80 16.29
C LYS A 329 -21.63 1.89 16.16
N TYR A 330 -21.45 0.72 15.57
CA TYR A 330 -22.45 -0.33 15.49
C TYR A 330 -22.18 -1.37 16.56
N ASP A 331 -22.98 -1.38 17.63
CA ASP A 331 -22.80 -2.25 18.78
C ASP A 331 -23.99 -3.19 18.97
N VAL A 332 -23.75 -4.49 18.87
CA VAL A 332 -24.78 -5.54 18.93
C VAL A 332 -24.40 -6.66 19.89
N PRO A 333 -25.38 -7.36 20.50
CA PRO A 333 -25.10 -8.48 21.41
C PRO A 333 -24.52 -9.70 20.69
N THR A 334 -24.71 -9.81 19.38
CA THR A 334 -24.15 -10.91 18.58
C THR A 334 -22.64 -10.84 18.58
N LYS A 335 -22.01 -11.95 18.99
CA LYS A 335 -20.55 -12.08 19.06
C LYS A 335 -19.91 -11.70 17.71
N ASP A 336 -18.80 -10.96 17.79
CA ASP A 336 -17.95 -10.51 16.68
C ASP A 336 -18.63 -9.58 15.65
N LEU A 337 -19.88 -9.14 15.85
CA LEU A 337 -20.55 -8.25 14.88
C LEU A 337 -20.55 -6.76 15.27
N SER A 338 -19.97 -6.41 16.41
CA SER A 338 -19.79 -5.00 16.79
C SER A 338 -18.59 -4.39 16.07
N ASN A 339 -18.81 -3.28 15.36
CA ASN A 339 -17.79 -2.58 14.58
C ASN A 339 -17.92 -1.06 14.73
N ALA A 340 -16.83 -0.32 14.59
CA ALA A 340 -16.86 1.07 14.15
C ALA A 340 -16.75 1.10 12.63
N TYR A 341 -17.77 1.62 11.94
CA TYR A 341 -17.81 1.67 10.49
C TYR A 341 -17.49 3.06 9.97
N ALA A 342 -16.58 3.15 9.01
CA ALA A 342 -16.45 4.30 8.11
C ALA A 342 -17.44 4.13 6.95
N HIS A 343 -18.25 5.15 6.66
CA HIS A 343 -19.18 5.18 5.55
C HIS A 343 -18.47 5.78 4.36
N LEU A 344 -18.29 5.01 3.30
CA LEU A 344 -17.47 5.40 2.16
C LEU A 344 -18.29 5.33 0.88
N LYS A 345 -18.20 6.39 0.08
CA LYS A 345 -18.86 6.51 -1.20
C LYS A 345 -18.08 5.77 -2.29
N VAL A 346 -18.77 4.92 -3.04
CA VAL A 346 -18.23 4.32 -4.26
C VAL A 346 -18.39 5.30 -5.42
N LYS A 347 -17.31 5.57 -6.14
CA LYS A 347 -17.28 6.46 -7.31
C LYS A 347 -16.69 5.71 -8.49
N ASN A 348 -17.38 5.72 -9.63
CA ASN A 348 -16.93 5.02 -10.83
C ASN A 348 -16.59 3.55 -10.59
N LYS A 349 -17.42 2.85 -9.78
CA LYS A 349 -17.22 1.46 -9.36
C LYS A 349 -15.95 1.25 -8.50
N GLU A 350 -15.43 2.30 -7.88
CA GLU A 350 -14.20 2.22 -7.09
C GLU A 350 -14.33 2.99 -5.77
N VAL A 351 -13.63 2.53 -4.75
CA VAL A 351 -13.42 3.27 -3.50
C VAL A 351 -12.01 3.02 -3.00
N THR A 352 -11.31 4.08 -2.61
CA THR A 352 -9.99 4.00 -1.99
C THR A 352 -10.07 4.40 -0.53
N TYR A 353 -9.53 3.59 0.35
CA TYR A 353 -9.32 3.91 1.75
C TYR A 353 -8.03 3.28 2.26
N TYR A 354 -7.66 3.64 3.48
CA TYR A 354 -6.46 3.21 4.17
C TYR A 354 -6.91 2.58 5.48
N ALA A 355 -6.41 1.40 5.81
CA ALA A 355 -6.74 0.73 7.07
C ALA A 355 -5.51 0.07 7.68
N GLY A 356 -5.44 0.10 9.01
CA GLY A 356 -4.29 -0.41 9.74
C GLY A 356 -4.34 -0.08 11.21
N PHE A 357 -3.21 -0.25 11.88
CA PHE A 357 -3.14 -0.16 13.33
C PHE A 357 -1.81 0.40 13.85
N GLY A 358 -1.86 0.86 15.10
CA GLY A 358 -0.71 1.21 15.92
C GLY A 358 -0.80 0.47 17.25
N TRP A 359 0.29 -0.18 17.65
CA TRP A 359 0.36 -0.92 18.91
C TRP A 359 1.31 -0.22 19.88
N LYS A 360 0.86 0.08 21.10
CA LYS A 360 1.66 0.83 22.08
C LYS A 360 2.97 0.11 22.44
N LYS A 361 2.96 -1.22 22.51
CA LYS A 361 4.17 -2.03 22.78
C LYS A 361 5.20 -2.00 21.65
N SER A 362 4.82 -1.55 20.45
CA SER A 362 5.76 -1.33 19.35
C SER A 362 6.64 -0.08 19.54
N GLY A 363 6.24 0.82 20.45
CA GLY A 363 6.94 2.09 20.67
C GLY A 363 6.73 3.13 19.56
N GLN A 364 5.96 2.82 18.52
CA GLN A 364 5.65 3.75 17.43
C GLN A 364 4.69 4.86 17.87
N PHE A 365 3.76 4.54 18.80
CA PHE A 365 2.81 5.47 19.39
C PHE A 365 2.72 5.21 20.89
N ASN A 366 2.78 6.25 21.73
CA ASN A 366 2.74 6.08 23.18
C ASN A 366 1.34 6.29 23.76
N SER A 367 0.43 6.86 22.97
CA SER A 367 -0.91 7.21 23.42
C SER A 367 -1.91 7.27 22.27
N LYS A 368 -3.20 7.27 22.62
CA LYS A 368 -4.30 7.59 21.69
C LYS A 368 -4.10 8.93 20.98
N ALA A 369 -3.59 9.94 21.69
CA ALA A 369 -3.37 11.27 21.13
C ALA A 369 -2.26 11.26 20.05
N ASP A 370 -1.17 10.52 20.28
CA ASP A 370 -0.08 10.36 19.31
C ASP A 370 -0.60 9.69 18.03
N TRP A 371 -1.43 8.65 18.19
CA TRP A 371 -2.08 7.94 17.09
C TRP A 371 -3.02 8.85 16.29
N GLU A 372 -3.92 9.58 16.96
CA GLU A 372 -4.83 10.50 16.29
C GLU A 372 -4.09 11.67 15.62
N GLN A 373 -2.95 12.11 16.16
CA GLN A 373 -2.08 13.09 15.50
C GLN A 373 -1.46 12.52 14.22
N TYR A 374 -1.08 11.25 14.22
CA TYR A 374 -0.63 10.55 13.01
C TYR A 374 -1.75 10.44 11.96
N LEU A 375 -2.97 10.09 12.35
CA LEU A 375 -4.12 10.06 11.42
C LEU A 375 -4.41 11.44 10.83
N ASN A 376 -4.36 12.48 11.67
CA ASN A 376 -4.47 13.86 11.22
C ASN A 376 -3.35 14.24 10.24
N ALA A 377 -2.14 13.74 10.45
CA ALA A 377 -1.02 13.98 9.55
C ALA A 377 -1.22 13.29 8.20
N LEU A 378 -1.57 12.01 8.22
CA LEU A 378 -1.79 11.21 7.03
C LEU A 378 -2.98 11.69 6.20
N SER A 379 -4.05 12.17 6.85
CA SER A 379 -5.18 12.81 6.18
C SER A 379 -4.74 14.00 5.33
N GLU A 380 -3.97 14.93 5.90
CA GLU A 380 -3.44 16.08 5.15
C GLU A 380 -2.48 15.64 4.03
N GLN A 381 -1.73 14.56 4.22
CA GLN A 381 -0.85 14.00 3.21
C GLN A 381 -1.60 13.43 2.00
N ILE A 382 -2.75 12.81 2.21
CA ILE A 382 -3.61 12.24 1.16
C ILE A 382 -4.34 13.34 0.39
N GLU A 383 -4.80 14.38 1.09
CA GLU A 383 -5.44 15.55 0.48
C GLU A 383 -4.45 16.45 -0.28
N HIS A 384 -3.17 16.40 0.12
CA HIS A 384 -2.07 17.16 -0.48
C HIS A 384 -0.87 16.23 -0.76
N PRO A 385 -0.99 15.35 -1.78
CA PRO A 385 0.11 14.49 -2.20
C PRO A 385 1.29 15.33 -2.71
N LEU A 386 2.48 14.73 -2.79
CA LEU A 386 3.61 15.38 -3.45
C LEU A 386 3.24 15.77 -4.88
N GLU A 387 3.51 17.03 -5.23
CA GLU A 387 3.32 17.52 -6.59
C GLU A 387 4.49 17.06 -7.44
N VAL A 388 4.24 16.16 -8.40
CA VAL A 388 5.26 15.58 -9.28
C VAL A 388 5.09 16.16 -10.68
N THR A 389 6.15 16.77 -11.22
CA THR A 389 6.21 17.27 -12.60
C THR A 389 7.38 16.61 -13.31
N VAL A 390 7.16 16.08 -14.51
CA VAL A 390 8.21 15.48 -15.34
C VAL A 390 8.40 16.32 -16.60
N THR A 391 9.64 16.71 -16.89
CA THR A 391 10.01 17.53 -18.05
C THR A 391 11.15 16.87 -18.82
N PRO A 392 11.09 16.80 -20.16
CA PRO A 392 12.20 16.33 -20.99
C PRO A 392 13.49 17.13 -20.81
#